data_AF-Q649K1-F1
#
_entry.id   AF-Q649K1-F1
#
_cell.length_a   1.000
_cell.length_b   1.000
_cell.length_c   1.000
_cell.angle_alpha   90.00
_cell.angle_beta   90.00
_cell.angle_gamma   90.00
#
_symmetry.space_group_name_H-M   'P 1'
#
loop_
_entity.id
_entity.type
_entity.pdbx_description
1 polymer ?
#
loop_
_entity_poly.entity_id
_entity_poly.type
_entity_poly.pdbx_seq_one_letter_code
_entity_poly.pdbx_strand_id
1 'polypeptide(L)'
;FCLSAGAMLGDLLGSLIKRRVGLKRGAPLPLVDQLDFVAGAWLLLLVFARDWFFAAFSLGVVIAVLIITPLLHLSANYIAFKMGKKKVPW
;
A
#
# COMPACT_ATOMS: atom_id res chain seq x y z
N PHE A 1 13.94 5.98 8.21
CA PHE A 1 14.38 5.34 6.95
C PHE A 1 13.57 4.08 6.63
N CYS A 2 13.43 3.11 7.54
CA CYS A 2 12.70 1.84 7.29
C CYS A 2 11.28 2.03 6.72
N LEU A 3 10.51 2.97 7.27
CA LEU A 3 9.15 3.26 6.79
C LEU A 3 9.14 3.73 5.32
N SER A 4 9.88 4.80 4.99
CA SER A 4 9.87 5.38 3.65
C SER A 4 10.56 4.47 2.61
N ALA A 5 11.72 3.91 2.95
CA ALA A 5 12.43 2.99 2.07
C ALA A 5 11.62 1.70 1.85
N GLY A 6 10.97 1.20 2.90
CA GLY A 6 10.15 -0.01 2.83
C GLY A 6 8.88 0.20 2.04
N ALA A 7 8.23 1.36 2.18
CA ALA A 7 7.10 1.74 1.34
C ALA A 7 7.47 1.73 -0.14
N MET A 8 8.57 2.41 -0.50
CA MET A 8 9.05 2.40 -1.89
C MET A 8 9.42 1.01 -2.39
N LEU A 9 10.05 0.19 -1.55
CA LEU A 9 10.40 -1.19 -1.90
C LEU A 9 9.15 -2.04 -2.13
N GLY A 10 8.12 -1.87 -1.29
CA GLY A 10 6.82 -2.51 -1.43
C GLY A 10 6.18 -2.22 -2.78
N ASP A 11 6.06 -0.94 -3.14
CA ASP A 11 5.51 -0.50 -4.43
C ASP A 11 6.28 -1.07 -5.64
N LEU A 12 7.61 -1.09 -5.55
CA LEU A 12 8.48 -1.63 -6.60
C LEU A 12 8.28 -3.13 -6.76
N LEU A 13 8.23 -3.87 -5.66
CA LEU A 13 8.00 -5.33 -5.67
C LEU A 13 6.59 -5.66 -6.15
N GLY A 14 5.57 -4.95 -5.68
CA GLY A 14 4.18 -5.08 -6.15
C GLY A 14 4.10 -4.84 -7.66
N SER A 15 4.71 -3.76 -8.14
CA SER A 15 4.81 -3.45 -9.57
C SER A 15 5.52 -4.55 -10.37
N LEU A 16 6.64 -5.06 -9.87
CA LEU A 16 7.40 -6.15 -10.49
C LEU A 16 6.55 -7.42 -10.59
N ILE A 17 5.90 -7.83 -9.50
CA ILE A 17 5.01 -9.01 -9.47
C ILE A 17 3.89 -8.85 -10.49
N LYS A 18 3.23 -7.68 -10.53
CA LYS A 18 2.20 -7.37 -11.53
C LYS A 18 2.70 -7.54 -12.96
N ARG A 19 3.97 -7.20 -13.25
CA ARG A 19 4.55 -7.43 -14.60
C ARG A 19 4.76 -8.91 -14.89
N ARG A 20 5.21 -9.68 -13.89
CA ARG A 20 5.47 -11.12 -14.03
C ARG A 20 4.19 -11.94 -14.26
N VAL A 21 3.08 -11.52 -13.66
CA VAL A 21 1.76 -12.16 -13.86
C VAL A 21 1.01 -11.65 -15.10
N GLY A 22 1.64 -10.83 -15.95
CA GLY A 22 1.09 -10.43 -17.24
C GLY A 22 0.05 -9.29 -17.19
N LEU A 23 -0.17 -8.65 -16.04
CA LEU A 23 -1.01 -7.45 -16.00
C LEU A 23 -0.36 -6.35 -16.84
N LYS A 24 -1.15 -5.44 -17.44
CA LYS A 24 -0.63 -4.27 -18.18
C LYS A 24 -0.32 -3.10 -17.23
N ARG A 25 0.47 -2.11 -17.68
CA ARG A 25 0.79 -0.94 -16.85
C ARG A 25 -0.51 -0.19 -16.59
N GLY A 26 -0.77 0.15 -15.32
CA GLY A 26 -2.04 0.79 -14.92
C GLY A 26 -3.22 -0.17 -14.76
N ALA A 27 -3.05 -1.47 -15.01
CA ALA A 27 -4.07 -2.45 -14.63
C ALA A 27 -4.14 -2.54 -13.09
N PRO A 28 -5.35 -2.51 -12.49
CA PRO A 28 -5.50 -2.61 -11.05
C PRO A 28 -5.23 -4.04 -10.58
N LEU A 29 -4.68 -4.14 -9.38
CA LEU A 29 -4.68 -5.35 -8.57
C LEU A 29 -5.22 -4.96 -7.19
N PRO A 30 -6.55 -4.96 -7.00
CA PRO A 30 -7.17 -4.54 -5.75
C PRO A 30 -6.62 -5.28 -4.53
N LEU A 31 -6.65 -4.62 -3.38
CA LEU A 31 -5.98 -4.94 -2.11
C LEU A 31 -4.45 -4.88 -2.17
N VAL A 32 -3.83 -5.44 -3.20
CA VAL A 32 -2.36 -5.40 -3.34
C VAL A 32 -1.90 -3.98 -3.58
N ASP A 33 -2.50 -3.28 -4.55
CA ASP A 33 -2.14 -1.89 -4.90
C ASP A 33 -2.40 -0.86 -3.78
N GLN A 34 -3.12 -1.25 -2.72
CA GLN A 34 -3.40 -0.38 -1.58
C GLN A 34 -2.55 -0.74 -0.36
N LEU A 35 -1.97 -1.95 -0.29
CA LEU A 35 -1.29 -2.45 0.90
C LEU A 35 0.17 -2.86 0.64
N ASP A 36 0.63 -2.87 -0.60
CA ASP A 36 2.01 -3.19 -0.99
C ASP A 36 3.04 -2.28 -0.30
N PHE A 37 2.83 -0.97 -0.28
CA PHE A 37 3.70 -0.04 0.45
C PHE A 37 3.66 -0.27 1.97
N VAL A 38 2.49 -0.58 2.54
CA VAL A 38 2.35 -0.89 3.97
C VAL A 38 3.14 -2.15 4.31
N ALA A 39 2.99 -3.20 3.50
CA ALA A 39 3.68 -4.47 3.68
C ALA A 39 5.20 -4.29 3.61
N GLY A 40 5.70 -3.53 2.63
CA GLY A 40 7.13 -3.24 2.52
C GLY A 40 7.69 -2.44 3.71
N ALA A 41 6.95 -1.44 4.17
CA ALA A 41 7.32 -0.64 5.35
C ALA A 41 7.36 -1.48 6.63
N TRP A 42 6.34 -2.31 6.86
CA TRP A 42 6.28 -3.21 8.01
C TRP A 42 7.36 -4.29 7.95
N LEU A 43 7.65 -4.83 6.77
CA LEU A 43 8.71 -5.82 6.60
C LEU A 43 10.07 -5.24 7.01
N LEU A 44 10.45 -4.04 6.50
CA LEU A 44 11.72 -3.42 6.91
C LEU A 44 11.75 -3.06 8.39
N LEU A 45 10.62 -2.64 8.97
CA LEU A 45 10.55 -2.41 10.41
C LEU A 45 10.75 -3.70 11.21
N LEU A 46 10.13 -4.81 10.81
CA LEU A 46 10.29 -6.09 11.49
C LEU A 46 11.74 -6.62 11.39
N VAL A 47 12.44 -6.33 10.29
CA VAL A 47 13.84 -6.76 10.09
C VAL A 47 14.81 -5.88 10.87
N PHE A 48 14.66 -4.56 10.82
CA PHE A 48 15.68 -3.61 11.31
C PHE A 48 15.30 -2.86 12.59
N ALA A 49 14.03 -2.86 12.99
CA ALA A 49 13.51 -2.07 14.11
C ALA A 49 12.32 -2.77 14.81
N ARG A 50 12.48 -4.07 15.09
CA ARG A 50 11.40 -4.95 15.56
C ARG A 50 10.75 -4.45 16.86
N ASP A 51 11.53 -4.05 17.85
CA ASP A 51 11.00 -3.59 19.14
C ASP A 51 10.17 -2.31 18.97
N TRP A 52 10.64 -1.42 18.09
CA TRP A 52 9.88 -0.21 17.74
C TRP A 52 8.58 -0.54 17.01
N PHE A 53 8.58 -1.55 16.12
CA PHE A 53 7.35 -2.01 15.46
C PHE A 53 6.30 -2.43 16.48
N PHE A 54 6.64 -3.31 17.44
CA PHE A 54 5.68 -3.78 18.43
C PHE A 54 5.27 -2.70 19.44
N ALA A 55 6.12 -1.70 19.70
CA ALA A 55 5.76 -0.54 20.52
C ALA A 55 4.81 0.42 19.79
N ALA A 56 5.00 0.63 18.47
CA ALA A 56 4.23 1.60 17.68
C ALA A 56 2.92 1.02 17.09
N PHE A 57 2.92 -0.26 16.72
CA PHE A 57 1.81 -0.92 16.03
C PHE A 57 1.09 -1.91 16.96
N SER A 58 0.25 -1.37 17.83
CA SER A 58 -0.72 -2.20 18.56
C SER A 58 -1.70 -2.88 17.60
N LEU A 59 -2.39 -3.93 18.05
CA LEU A 59 -3.38 -4.63 17.23
C LEU A 59 -4.43 -3.68 16.64
N GLY A 60 -4.88 -2.69 17.43
CA GLY A 60 -5.84 -1.68 16.96
C GLY A 60 -5.26 -0.79 15.85
N VAL A 61 -3.99 -0.40 15.95
CA VAL A 61 -3.30 0.39 14.91
C VAL A 61 -3.13 -0.42 13.63
N VAL A 62 -2.73 -1.69 13.75
CA VAL A 62 -2.60 -2.61 12.60
C VAL A 62 -3.94 -2.73 11.86
N ILE A 63 -5.03 -2.98 12.58
CA ILE A 63 -6.38 -3.08 12.01
C ILE A 63 -6.79 -1.75 11.37
N ALA A 64 -6.55 -0.63 12.05
CA ALA A 64 -6.85 0.70 11.52
C ALA A 64 -6.12 0.97 10.21
N VAL A 65 -4.82 0.65 10.11
CA VAL A 65 -4.05 0.81 8.86
C VAL A 65 -4.62 -0.07 7.74
N LEU A 66 -4.92 -1.34 8.03
CA LEU A 66 -5.44 -2.28 7.03
C LEU A 66 -6.83 -1.90 6.49
N ILE A 67 -7.64 -1.18 7.29
CA ILE A 67 -8.98 -0.73 6.89
C ILE A 67 -8.93 0.66 6.26
N ILE A 68 -8.29 1.62 6.93
CA ILE A 68 -8.28 3.02 6.53
C ILE A 68 -7.52 3.19 5.22
N THR A 69 -6.39 2.50 5.01
CA THR A 69 -5.60 2.67 3.79
C THR A 69 -6.39 2.32 2.51
N PRO A 70 -7.02 1.13 2.37
CA PRO A 70 -7.85 0.86 1.20
C PRO A 70 -9.03 1.81 1.04
N LEU A 71 -9.69 2.21 2.14
CA LEU A 71 -10.78 3.17 2.11
C LEU A 71 -10.34 4.54 1.58
N LEU A 72 -9.20 5.05 2.05
CA LEU A 72 -8.62 6.31 1.58
C LEU A 72 -8.25 6.23 0.09
N HIS A 73 -7.62 5.14 -0.35
CA HIS A 73 -7.29 4.96 -1.77
C HIS A 73 -8.55 4.95 -2.65
N LEU A 74 -9.56 4.17 -2.29
CA LEU A 74 -10.80 4.07 -3.06
C LEU A 74 -11.57 5.39 -3.09
N SER A 75 -11.70 6.06 -1.95
CA SER A 75 -12.39 7.35 -1.85
C SER A 75 -11.68 8.44 -2.65
N ALA A 76 -10.35 8.55 -2.53
CA ALA A 76 -9.56 9.51 -3.29
C ALA A 76 -9.66 9.26 -4.80
N ASN A 77 -9.56 7.99 -5.24
CA ASN A 77 -9.68 7.64 -6.65
C ASN A 77 -11.09 7.90 -7.20
N TYR A 78 -12.13 7.64 -6.40
CA TYR A 78 -13.51 7.93 -6.77
C TYR A 78 -13.78 9.44 -6.89
N ILE A 79 -13.29 10.26 -5.95
CA ILE A 79 -13.39 11.72 -6.04
C ILE A 79 -12.68 12.23 -7.29
N ALA A 80 -11.46 11.75 -7.55
CA ALA A 80 -10.71 12.13 -8.74
C ALA A 80 -11.43 11.73 -10.05
N PHE A 81 -12.08 10.57 -10.07
CA PHE A 81 -12.91 10.12 -11.19
C PHE A 81 -14.13 11.04 -11.39
N LYS A 82 -14.85 11.37 -10.31
CA LYS A 82 -16.01 12.28 -10.36
C LYS A 82 -15.65 13.70 -10.81
N MET A 83 -14.46 14.17 -10.50
CA MET A 83 -13.92 15.45 -10.99
C MET A 83 -13.39 15.38 -12.43
N GLY A 84 -13.47 14.22 -13.10
CA GLY A 84 -12.91 14.01 -14.44
C GLY A 84 -11.38 13.99 -14.50
N LYS A 85 -10.69 13.97 -13.35
CA LYS A 85 -9.22 13.92 -13.25
C LYS A 85 -8.65 12.52 -13.47
N LYS A 86 -9.47 11.49 -13.26
CA LYS A 86 -9.12 10.08 -13.51
C LYS A 86 -10.14 9.48 -14.47
N LYS A 87 -9.69 8.66 -15.41
CA LYS A 87 -10.57 7.97 -16.38
C LYS A 87 -11.32 6.78 -15.75
N VAL A 88 -10.85 6.30 -14.60
CA VAL A 88 -11.36 5.11 -13.91
C VAL A 88 -11.49 5.38 -12.41
N PRO A 89 -12.43 4.73 -11.69
CA PRO A 89 -12.74 5.01 -10.28
C PRO A 89 -11.85 4.29 -9.26
N TRP A 90 -11.05 3.31 -9.69
CA TRP A 90 -10.14 2.54 -8.83
C TRP A 90 -8.73 3.09 -8.87
#